data_AF-A0A2V2WP60-F1
#
_entry.id   AF-A0A2V2WP60-F1
#
_cell.length_a   1.000
_cell.length_b   1.000
_cell.length_c   1.000
_cell.angle_alpha   90.00
_cell.angle_beta   90.00
_cell.angle_gamma   90.00
#
_symmetry.space_group_name_H-M   'P 1'
#
loop_
_entity.id
_entity.type
_entity.pdbx_description
1 polymer ?
#
loop_
_entity_poly.entity_id
_entity_poly.type
_entity_poly.pdbx_seq_one_letter_code
_entity_poly.pdbx_strand_id
1 'polypeptide(L)'
;MPSRYPLVQRLPVWRQRFAWSTRFLPSSALPLPSGGRVTDTFVCSAPKRRGDDAAVLQREVAERRAQQATERRTRLENQIETKRRLTEKWRQYTCTPIRYFSTRDTEEKKYAAFDEATGLPTRRATGEALGEKEQKKLAKELARYAKVHEEFVAKGGEGWLAEQEKELASLCQALESL
;
A
#
# COMPACT_ATOMS: atom_id res chain seq x y z
N MET A 1 11.65 32.25 22.94
CA MET A 1 12.01 31.12 23.83
C MET A 1 11.53 29.82 23.19
N PRO A 2 12.34 29.17 22.35
CA PRO A 2 11.93 27.98 21.62
C PRO A 2 12.11 26.72 22.48
N SER A 3 11.03 25.93 22.56
CA SER A 3 10.98 24.66 23.28
C SER A 3 11.78 23.59 22.55
N ARG A 4 12.63 22.93 23.34
CA ARG A 4 13.46 21.76 23.04
C ARG A 4 12.58 20.58 22.65
N TYR A 5 12.85 19.91 21.52
CA TYR A 5 13.02 18.44 21.41
C TYR A 5 13.69 18.12 20.05
N PRO A 6 14.65 17.18 20.00
CA PRO A 6 15.61 17.08 18.91
C PRO A 6 15.17 16.20 17.72
N LEU A 7 15.73 16.54 16.56
CA LEU A 7 15.82 15.75 15.33
C LEU A 7 16.16 14.28 15.62
N VAL A 8 15.29 13.36 15.21
CA VAL A 8 15.64 11.94 15.06
C VAL A 8 16.45 11.80 13.78
N GLN A 9 17.78 11.91 13.92
CA GLN A 9 18.72 11.58 12.84
C GLN A 9 18.74 10.06 12.63
N ARG A 10 18.53 9.65 11.38
CA ARG A 10 18.64 8.26 10.92
C ARG A 10 20.07 7.77 11.12
N LEU A 11 20.26 6.76 11.96
CA LEU A 11 21.54 6.05 12.10
C LEU A 11 21.86 5.27 10.81
N PRO A 12 23.10 5.31 10.30
CA PRO A 12 23.53 4.40 9.26
C PRO A 12 23.69 2.99 9.82
N VAL A 13 23.09 2.01 9.14
CA VAL A 13 23.25 0.58 9.40
C VAL A 13 24.72 0.22 9.18
N TRP A 14 25.49 0.10 10.26
CA TRP A 14 26.79 -0.54 10.21
C TRP A 14 26.59 -2.05 10.04
N ARG A 15 26.93 -2.56 8.84
CA ARG A 15 27.18 -3.98 8.62
C ARG A 15 28.38 -4.39 9.48
N GLN A 16 28.12 -4.98 10.63
CA GLN A 16 29.15 -5.65 11.42
C GLN A 16 29.43 -7.01 10.77
N ARG A 17 30.43 -7.06 9.89
CA ARG A 17 31.06 -8.33 9.48
C ARG A 17 31.83 -8.84 10.69
N PHE A 18 31.35 -9.89 11.33
CA PHE A 18 32.16 -10.67 12.26
C PHE A 18 33.29 -11.33 11.46
N ALA A 19 34.47 -10.72 11.50
CA ALA A 19 35.71 -11.36 11.08
C ALA A 19 36.22 -12.20 12.26
N TRP A 20 36.10 -13.52 12.17
CA TRP A 20 36.86 -14.41 13.04
C TRP A 20 38.34 -14.30 12.64
N SER A 21 39.09 -13.50 13.40
CA SER A 21 40.55 -13.47 13.33
C SER A 21 41.11 -14.63 14.13
N THR A 22 41.44 -15.72 13.44
CA THR A 22 42.44 -16.68 13.92
C THR A 22 43.77 -15.96 14.04
N ARG A 23 44.23 -15.73 15.27
CA ARG A 23 45.63 -15.44 15.53
C ARG A 23 46.08 -16.16 16.79
N PHE A 24 46.67 -17.32 16.54
CA PHE A 24 47.64 -17.97 17.40
C PHE A 24 48.66 -16.96 17.92
N LEU A 25 48.97 -17.03 19.21
CA LEU A 25 50.29 -16.67 19.73
C LEU A 25 50.79 -17.84 20.57
N PRO A 26 52.01 -18.35 20.32
CA PRO A 26 52.65 -19.37 21.15
C PRO A 26 53.36 -18.68 22.32
N SER A 27 53.33 -19.30 23.50
CA SER A 27 54.38 -19.07 24.47
C SER A 27 54.64 -20.35 25.24
N SER A 28 55.80 -20.91 24.93
CA SER A 28 56.43 -22.08 25.50
C SER A 28 56.59 -22.01 27.02
N ALA A 29 56.28 -23.13 27.68
CA ALA A 29 57.08 -23.82 28.71
C ALA A 29 56.27 -24.24 29.95
N LEU A 30 56.36 -25.54 30.25
CA LEU A 30 55.67 -26.33 31.27
C LEU A 30 56.11 -25.98 32.72
N PRO A 31 55.40 -26.46 33.76
CA PRO A 31 55.67 -27.83 34.23
C PRO A 31 54.42 -28.71 34.38
N LEU A 32 54.61 -29.99 34.08
CA LEU A 32 53.67 -31.09 34.33
C LEU A 32 53.38 -31.25 35.83
N PRO A 33 52.12 -31.38 36.27
CA PRO A 33 51.79 -32.23 37.39
C PRO A 33 51.63 -33.67 36.89
N SER A 34 52.49 -34.52 37.42
CA SER A 34 52.44 -35.97 37.33
C SER A 34 51.08 -36.55 37.70
N GLY A 35 50.60 -37.51 36.90
CA GLY A 35 49.74 -38.59 37.38
C GLY A 35 48.25 -38.26 37.49
N GLY A 36 47.50 -38.53 36.43
CA GLY A 36 46.04 -38.63 36.51
C GLY A 36 45.43 -38.84 35.13
N ARG A 37 45.09 -40.09 34.79
CA ARG A 37 44.20 -40.37 33.65
C ARG A 37 42.83 -39.81 33.98
N VAL A 38 42.51 -38.64 33.44
CA VAL A 38 41.12 -38.22 33.28
C VAL A 38 41.02 -37.72 31.85
N THR A 39 40.57 -38.59 30.95
CA THR A 39 39.96 -38.16 29.70
C THR A 39 38.65 -37.48 30.08
N ASP A 40 38.71 -36.22 30.49
CA ASP A 40 37.52 -35.41 30.70
C ASP A 40 37.05 -34.91 29.34
N THR A 41 36.46 -35.82 28.57
CA THR A 41 35.59 -35.44 27.47
C THR A 41 34.43 -34.67 28.08
N PHE A 42 34.50 -33.33 28.06
CA PHE A 42 33.33 -32.50 28.26
C PHE A 42 32.35 -32.80 27.13
N VAL A 43 31.50 -33.81 27.34
CA VAL A 43 30.31 -34.04 26.54
C VAL A 43 29.36 -32.93 26.96
N CYS A 44 29.35 -31.83 26.21
CA CYS A 44 28.24 -30.88 26.23
C CYS A 44 27.00 -31.64 25.74
N SER A 45 26.36 -32.40 26.64
CA SER A 45 25.09 -33.03 26.36
C SER A 45 24.08 -31.90 26.17
N ALA A 46 23.61 -31.74 24.93
CA ALA A 46 22.60 -30.75 24.61
C ALA A 46 21.40 -30.96 25.56
N PRO A 47 20.86 -29.91 26.19
CA PRO A 47 19.74 -30.06 27.10
C PRO A 47 18.61 -30.78 26.36
N LYS A 48 18.23 -31.93 26.89
CA LYS A 48 17.19 -32.78 26.30
C LYS A 48 15.87 -32.01 26.42
N ARG A 49 15.35 -31.50 25.29
CA ARG A 49 14.06 -30.79 25.23
C ARG A 49 13.01 -31.59 26.00
N ARG A 50 12.30 -30.96 26.94
CA ARG A 50 11.16 -31.61 27.59
C ARG A 50 10.02 -31.70 26.58
N GLY A 51 9.21 -32.76 26.64
CA GLY A 51 8.08 -32.95 25.72
C GLY A 51 7.10 -31.76 25.76
N ASP A 52 6.95 -31.14 26.93
CA ASP A 52 6.13 -29.94 27.13
C ASP A 52 6.66 -28.73 26.35
N ASP A 53 7.99 -28.57 26.25
CA ASP A 53 8.62 -27.50 25.47
C ASP A 53 8.33 -27.67 23.96
N ALA A 54 8.26 -28.91 23.47
CA ALA A 54 7.96 -29.18 22.07
C ALA A 54 6.49 -28.85 21.72
N ALA A 55 5.55 -29.18 22.61
CA ALA A 55 4.14 -28.86 22.41
C ALA A 55 3.87 -27.34 22.46
N VAL A 56 4.52 -26.62 23.38
CA VAL A 56 4.45 -25.15 23.45
C VAL A 56 5.03 -24.52 22.19
N LEU A 57 6.21 -24.96 21.74
CA LEU A 57 6.82 -24.46 20.50
C LEU A 57 5.95 -24.73 19.26
N GLN A 58 5.27 -25.87 19.18
CA GLN A 58 4.33 -26.16 18.08
C GLN A 58 3.12 -25.23 18.09
N ARG A 59 2.56 -24.93 19.28
CA ARG A 59 1.47 -23.97 19.43
C ARG A 59 1.90 -22.55 19.02
N GLU A 60 3.05 -22.10 19.49
CA GLU A 60 3.61 -20.79 19.10
C GLU A 60 3.87 -20.70 17.59
N VAL A 61 4.39 -21.76 16.97
CA VAL A 61 4.60 -21.80 15.52
C VAL A 61 3.27 -21.76 14.77
N ALA A 62 2.26 -22.49 15.24
CA ALA A 62 0.93 -22.47 14.63
C ALA A 62 0.26 -21.09 14.76
N GLU A 63 0.36 -20.46 15.94
CA GLU A 63 -0.17 -19.13 16.19
C GLU A 63 0.53 -18.07 15.33
N ARG A 64 1.87 -18.10 15.25
CA ARG A 64 2.63 -17.19 14.36
C ARG A 64 2.26 -17.38 12.89
N ARG A 65 2.02 -18.61 12.45
CA ARG A 65 1.56 -18.87 11.07
C ARG A 65 0.16 -18.33 10.83
N ALA A 66 -0.75 -18.50 11.79
CA ALA A 66 -2.10 -17.94 11.70
C ALA A 66 -2.08 -16.40 11.67
N GLN A 67 -1.27 -15.77 12.53
CA GLN A 67 -1.06 -14.32 12.54
C GLN A 67 -0.46 -13.82 11.21
N GLN A 68 0.56 -14.51 10.69
CA GLN A 68 1.13 -14.15 9.39
C GLN A 68 0.12 -14.30 8.24
N ALA A 69 -0.77 -15.29 8.30
CA ALA A 69 -1.82 -15.46 7.30
C ALA A 69 -2.85 -14.32 7.35
N THR A 70 -3.30 -13.94 8.56
CA THR A 70 -4.24 -12.83 8.73
C THR A 70 -3.61 -11.48 8.37
N GLU A 71 -2.36 -11.24 8.74
CA GLU A 71 -1.61 -10.04 8.33
C GLU A 71 -1.43 -9.95 6.81
N ARG A 72 -1.09 -11.06 6.14
CA ARG A 72 -0.98 -11.11 4.67
C ARG A 72 -2.31 -10.80 4.00
N ARG A 73 -3.40 -11.42 4.48
CA ARG A 73 -4.75 -11.21 3.96
C ARG A 73 -5.20 -9.76 4.15
N THR A 74 -5.15 -9.24 5.37
CA THR A 74 -5.55 -7.85 5.67
C THR A 74 -4.71 -6.83 4.89
N ARG A 75 -3.42 -7.09 4.68
CA ARG A 75 -2.56 -6.24 3.84
C ARG A 75 -3.06 -6.20 2.39
N LEU A 76 -3.44 -7.34 1.81
CA LEU A 76 -4.01 -7.39 0.46
C LEU A 76 -5.38 -6.71 0.40
N GLU A 77 -6.25 -6.93 1.39
CA GLU A 77 -7.57 -6.27 1.47
C GLU A 77 -7.43 -4.74 1.46
N ASN A 78 -6.52 -4.20 2.27
CA ASN A 78 -6.25 -2.76 2.33
C ASN A 78 -5.72 -2.22 0.98
N GLN A 79 -4.85 -2.98 0.30
CA GLN A 79 -4.35 -2.60 -1.02
C GLN A 79 -5.46 -2.60 -2.08
N ILE A 80 -6.31 -3.63 -2.08
CA ILE A 80 -7.46 -3.75 -2.97
C ILE A 80 -8.41 -2.58 -2.74
N GLU A 81 -8.75 -2.26 -1.49
CA GLU A 81 -9.63 -1.15 -1.16
C GLU A 81 -9.05 0.20 -1.62
N THR A 82 -7.75 0.42 -1.37
CA THR A 82 -7.07 1.64 -1.80
C THR A 82 -7.11 1.78 -3.32
N LYS A 83 -6.82 0.70 -4.07
CA LYS A 83 -6.88 0.72 -5.53
C LYS A 83 -8.31 0.87 -6.05
N ARG A 84 -9.30 0.19 -5.45
CA ARG A 84 -10.73 0.33 -5.79
C ARG A 84 -11.17 1.78 -5.70
N ARG A 85 -10.90 2.45 -4.56
CA ARG A 85 -11.24 3.86 -4.35
C ARG A 85 -10.55 4.77 -5.37
N LEU A 86 -9.30 4.47 -5.71
CA LEU A 86 -8.56 5.22 -6.73
C LEU A 86 -9.16 5.02 -8.13
N THR A 87 -9.40 3.79 -8.56
CA THR A 87 -10.01 3.51 -9.87
C THR A 87 -11.41 4.10 -9.99
N GLU A 88 -12.22 4.00 -8.93
CA GLU A 88 -13.57 4.55 -8.90
C GLU A 88 -13.59 6.07 -8.96
N LYS A 89 -12.65 6.74 -8.27
CA LYS A 89 -12.46 8.19 -8.42
C LYS A 89 -12.16 8.56 -9.88
N TRP A 90 -11.21 7.88 -10.52
CA TRP A 90 -10.78 8.24 -11.88
C TRP A 90 -11.80 7.86 -12.96
N ARG A 91 -12.60 6.81 -12.75
CA ARG A 91 -13.74 6.45 -13.62
C ARG A 91 -14.73 7.59 -13.81
N GLN A 92 -14.92 8.45 -12.80
CA GLN A 92 -15.80 9.62 -12.91
C GLN A 92 -15.27 10.68 -13.89
N TYR A 93 -13.97 10.65 -14.18
CA TYR A 93 -13.28 11.57 -15.09
C TYR A 93 -12.98 10.94 -16.45
N THR A 94 -13.53 9.76 -16.74
CA THR A 94 -13.44 9.15 -18.07
C THR A 94 -14.29 9.92 -19.11
N CYS A 95 -15.36 10.57 -18.66
CA CYS A 95 -16.21 11.35 -19.55
C CYS A 95 -15.51 12.66 -19.98
N THR A 96 -15.54 12.97 -21.27
CA THR A 96 -15.07 14.26 -21.77
C THR A 96 -15.85 15.42 -21.13
N PRO A 97 -15.23 16.56 -20.80
CA PRO A 97 -15.90 17.69 -20.12
C PRO A 97 -17.15 18.21 -20.84
N ILE A 98 -17.20 18.14 -22.17
CA ILE A 98 -18.36 18.54 -22.99
C ILE A 98 -19.58 17.65 -22.69
N ARG A 99 -19.34 16.35 -22.45
CA ARG A 99 -20.41 15.38 -22.15
C ARG A 99 -20.76 15.32 -20.67
N TYR A 100 -19.97 15.92 -19.78
CA TYR A 100 -20.13 15.81 -18.33
C TYR A 100 -21.56 16.08 -17.84
N PHE A 101 -22.15 17.21 -18.23
CA PHE A 101 -23.51 17.54 -17.82
C PHE A 101 -24.55 16.63 -18.47
N SER A 102 -24.39 16.25 -19.75
CA SER A 102 -25.32 15.32 -20.41
C SER A 102 -25.34 13.93 -19.76
N THR A 103 -24.18 13.40 -19.35
CA THR A 103 -24.07 12.09 -18.69
C THR A 103 -24.55 12.09 -17.24
N ARG A 104 -24.53 13.23 -16.56
CA ARG A 104 -25.15 13.36 -15.23
C ARG A 104 -26.66 13.55 -15.32
N ASP A 105 -27.11 14.25 -16.34
CA ASP A 105 -28.51 14.57 -16.52
C ASP A 105 -29.36 13.38 -16.98
N THR A 106 -28.76 12.27 -17.42
CA THR A 106 -29.52 11.03 -17.69
C THR A 106 -30.26 10.50 -16.46
N GLU A 107 -29.70 10.72 -15.26
CA GLU A 107 -30.34 10.31 -14.00
C GLU A 107 -31.32 11.37 -13.49
N GLU A 108 -30.95 12.66 -13.59
CA GLU A 108 -31.71 13.74 -12.94
C GLU A 108 -32.73 14.42 -13.86
N LYS A 109 -32.58 14.30 -15.20
CA LYS A 109 -33.41 14.93 -16.25
C LYS A 109 -33.76 16.40 -15.94
N LYS A 110 -32.79 17.17 -15.45
CA LYS A 110 -32.94 18.58 -15.06
C LYS A 110 -32.84 19.53 -16.25
N TYR A 111 -32.23 19.12 -17.36
CA TYR A 111 -31.95 19.98 -18.50
C TYR A 111 -32.53 19.41 -19.79
N ALA A 112 -33.03 20.29 -20.67
CA ALA A 112 -33.68 19.90 -21.92
C ALA A 112 -32.78 20.15 -23.15
N ALA A 113 -31.83 21.07 -23.05
CA ALA A 113 -30.93 21.42 -24.14
C ALA A 113 -29.56 21.80 -23.60
N PHE A 114 -28.51 21.36 -24.29
CA PHE A 114 -27.11 21.65 -23.99
C PHE A 114 -26.50 22.36 -25.20
N ASP A 115 -25.56 23.27 -24.94
CA ASP A 115 -24.75 23.89 -25.97
C ASP A 115 -23.71 22.89 -26.51
N GLU A 116 -23.63 22.77 -27.84
CA GLU A 116 -22.78 21.79 -28.50
C GLU A 116 -21.29 22.13 -28.39
N ALA A 117 -20.95 23.41 -28.29
CA ALA A 117 -19.56 23.87 -28.22
C ALA A 117 -18.98 23.75 -26.80
N THR A 118 -19.76 24.11 -25.78
CA THR A 118 -19.28 24.15 -24.38
C THR A 118 -19.76 22.97 -23.53
N GLY A 119 -20.81 22.25 -23.95
CA GLY A 119 -21.45 21.22 -23.13
C GLY A 119 -22.28 21.78 -21.97
N LEU A 120 -22.49 23.10 -21.91
CA LEU A 120 -23.25 23.73 -20.84
C LEU A 120 -24.75 23.60 -21.09
N PRO A 121 -25.55 23.33 -20.04
CA PRO A 121 -27.00 23.37 -20.17
C PRO A 121 -27.49 24.79 -20.54
N THR A 122 -28.38 24.87 -21.52
CA THR A 122 -28.96 26.13 -22.02
C THR A 122 -30.42 26.29 -21.57
N ARG A 123 -31.17 25.18 -21.50
CA ARG A 123 -32.58 25.15 -21.07
C ARG A 123 -32.80 24.12 -19.97
N ARG A 124 -33.64 24.48 -18.99
CA ARG A 124 -34.15 23.55 -17.98
C ARG A 124 -35.18 22.59 -18.58
N ALA A 125 -35.45 21.49 -17.88
CA ALA A 125 -36.51 20.53 -18.22
C ALA A 125 -37.90 21.18 -18.31
N THR A 126 -38.12 22.28 -17.60
CA THR A 126 -39.36 23.08 -17.63
C THR A 126 -39.49 23.97 -18.88
N GLY A 127 -38.46 24.02 -19.75
CA GLY A 127 -38.42 24.89 -20.93
C GLY A 127 -37.88 26.29 -20.67
N GLU A 128 -37.62 26.66 -19.42
CA GLU A 128 -37.07 27.96 -19.05
C GLU A 128 -35.58 28.08 -19.41
N ALA A 129 -35.17 29.26 -19.89
CA ALA A 129 -33.77 29.59 -20.10
C ALA A 129 -33.04 29.70 -18.75
N LEU A 130 -31.84 29.13 -18.68
CA LEU A 130 -31.04 29.21 -17.46
C LEU A 130 -30.59 30.65 -17.21
N GLY A 131 -30.77 31.13 -15.98
CA GLY A 131 -30.34 32.46 -15.59
C GLY A 131 -28.81 32.60 -15.65
N GLU A 132 -28.33 33.80 -15.96
CA GLU A 132 -26.89 34.09 -16.12
C GLU A 132 -26.05 33.69 -14.88
N LYS A 133 -26.62 33.83 -13.68
CA LYS A 133 -25.98 33.40 -12.42
C LYS A 133 -25.77 31.89 -12.36
N GLU A 134 -26.69 31.11 -12.90
CA GLU A 134 -26.64 29.65 -12.88
C GLU A 134 -25.71 29.13 -13.96
N GLN A 135 -25.77 29.70 -15.16
CA GLN A 135 -24.79 29.41 -16.21
C GLN A 135 -23.36 29.69 -15.74
N LYS A 136 -23.13 30.79 -15.02
CA LYS A 136 -21.81 31.08 -14.41
C LYS A 136 -21.39 30.05 -13.35
N LYS A 137 -22.34 29.48 -12.58
CA LYS A 137 -22.03 28.40 -11.63
C LYS A 137 -21.67 27.11 -12.36
N LEU A 138 -22.47 26.72 -13.35
CA LEU A 138 -22.25 25.53 -14.17
C LEU A 138 -20.92 25.62 -14.94
N ALA A 139 -20.58 26.79 -15.50
CA ALA A 139 -19.30 27.04 -16.14
C ALA A 139 -18.11 26.88 -15.17
N LYS A 140 -18.24 27.35 -13.93
CA LYS A 140 -17.21 27.15 -12.90
C LYS A 140 -17.05 25.68 -12.51
N GLU A 141 -18.15 24.94 -12.45
CA GLU A 141 -18.12 23.49 -12.17
C GLU A 141 -17.48 22.71 -13.32
N LEU A 142 -17.83 23.01 -14.57
CA LEU A 142 -17.21 22.42 -15.75
C LEU A 142 -15.71 22.74 -15.79
N ALA A 143 -15.31 23.97 -15.50
CA ALA A 143 -13.90 24.35 -15.45
C ALA A 143 -13.12 23.59 -14.35
N ARG A 144 -13.76 23.28 -13.20
CA ARG A 144 -13.15 22.44 -12.17
C ARG A 144 -13.02 20.99 -12.64
N TYR A 145 -14.05 20.45 -13.27
CA TYR A 145 -14.03 19.10 -13.84
C TYR A 145 -12.96 18.97 -14.93
N ALA A 146 -12.90 19.93 -15.85
CA ALA A 146 -11.93 19.97 -16.94
C ALA A 146 -10.48 19.94 -16.44
N LYS A 147 -10.16 20.69 -15.37
CA LYS A 147 -8.83 20.63 -14.74
C LYS A 147 -8.47 19.23 -14.23
N VAL A 148 -9.40 18.56 -13.56
CA VAL A 148 -9.14 17.20 -13.05
C VAL A 148 -9.12 16.16 -14.19
N HIS A 149 -9.92 16.36 -15.22
CA HIS A 149 -9.89 15.55 -16.44
C HIS A 149 -8.55 15.73 -17.18
N GLU A 150 -7.99 16.93 -17.25
CA GLU A 150 -6.64 17.16 -17.79
C GLU A 150 -5.58 16.43 -16.96
N GLU A 151 -5.68 16.44 -15.62
CA GLU A 151 -4.80 15.63 -14.76
C GLU A 151 -4.95 14.12 -15.02
N PHE A 152 -6.18 13.66 -15.32
CA PHE A 152 -6.44 12.26 -15.67
C PHE A 152 -5.80 11.90 -17.02
N VAL A 153 -5.98 12.74 -18.03
CA VAL A 153 -5.35 12.59 -19.35
C VAL A 153 -3.82 12.61 -19.23
N ALA A 154 -3.27 13.51 -18.42
CA ALA A 154 -1.83 13.61 -18.17
C ALA A 154 -1.25 12.35 -17.51
N LYS A 155 -2.05 11.58 -16.76
CA LYS A 155 -1.65 10.29 -16.18
C LYS A 155 -1.67 9.13 -17.18
N GLY A 156 -2.21 9.33 -18.38
CA GLY A 156 -2.42 8.30 -19.40
C GLY A 156 -3.88 7.98 -19.67
N GLY A 157 -4.82 8.69 -19.04
CA GLY A 157 -6.25 8.61 -19.31
C GLY A 157 -6.81 7.19 -19.14
N GLU A 158 -7.64 6.77 -20.11
CA GLU A 158 -8.29 5.46 -20.10
C GLU A 158 -7.32 4.28 -20.12
N GLY A 159 -6.17 4.43 -20.79
CA GLY A 159 -5.14 3.38 -20.84
C GLY A 159 -4.56 3.10 -19.45
N TRP A 160 -4.18 4.16 -18.75
CA TRP A 160 -3.70 4.06 -17.37
C TRP A 160 -4.77 3.50 -16.43
N LEU A 161 -6.03 3.92 -16.59
CA LEU A 161 -7.14 3.38 -15.80
C LEU A 161 -7.31 1.88 -16.01
N ALA A 162 -7.27 1.41 -17.25
CA ALA A 162 -7.37 -0.01 -17.58
C ALA A 162 -6.21 -0.83 -16.99
N GLU A 163 -4.99 -0.27 -16.95
CA GLU A 163 -3.87 -0.90 -16.25
C GLU A 163 -4.12 -1.01 -14.75
N GLN A 164 -4.61 0.05 -14.11
CA GLN A 164 -4.95 0.03 -12.68
C GLN A 164 -6.06 -0.98 -12.36
N GLU A 165 -7.03 -1.15 -13.26
CA GLU A 165 -8.09 -2.16 -13.13
C GLU A 165 -7.58 -3.59 -13.29
N LYS A 166 -6.65 -3.84 -14.22
CA LYS A 166 -5.96 -5.13 -14.35
C LYS A 166 -5.16 -5.46 -13.10
N GLU A 167 -4.43 -4.48 -12.55
CA GLU A 167 -3.70 -4.67 -11.31
C GLU A 167 -4.64 -4.96 -10.13
N LEU A 168 -5.76 -4.26 -10.02
CA LEU A 168 -6.80 -4.54 -9.02
C LEU A 168 -7.33 -5.97 -9.16
N ALA A 169 -7.65 -6.41 -10.38
CA ALA A 169 -8.09 -7.78 -10.64
C ALA A 169 -7.03 -8.81 -10.22
N SER A 170 -5.75 -8.55 -10.50
CA SER A 170 -4.65 -9.42 -10.06
C SER A 170 -4.53 -9.51 -8.53
N LEU A 171 -4.77 -8.40 -7.81
CA LEU A 171 -4.76 -8.40 -6.34
C LEU A 171 -5.96 -9.16 -5.76
N CYS A 172 -7.15 -9.02 -6.36
CA CYS A 172 -8.32 -9.82 -6.00
C CYS A 172 -8.03 -11.32 -6.20
N GLN A 173 -7.46 -11.70 -7.34
CA GLN A 173 -7.09 -13.09 -7.61
C GLN A 173 -6.03 -13.61 -6.62
N ALA A 174 -5.04 -12.77 -6.26
CA ALA A 174 -4.04 -13.13 -5.26
C ALA A 174 -4.69 -13.38 -3.88
N LEU A 175 -5.69 -12.59 -3.49
CA LEU A 175 -6.44 -12.79 -2.25
C LEU A 175 -7.31 -14.05 -2.27
N GLU A 176 -7.91 -14.38 -3.41
CA GLU A 176 -8.68 -15.61 -3.59
C GLU A 176 -7.79 -16.87 -3.55
N SER A 177 -6.52 -16.73 -3.92
CA SER A 177 -5.54 -17.83 -3.90
C SER A 177 -4.80 -18.05 -2.58
N LEU A 178 -5.05 -17.21 -1.55
CA LEU A 178 -4.48 -17.33 -0.20
C LEU A 178 -5.20 -18.38 0.65
#